data_AF-A0AAJ4AMX6-F1
#
_entry.id   AF-A0AAJ4AMX6-F1
#
_cell.length_a   1.000
_cell.length_b   1.000
_cell.length_c   1.000
_cell.angle_alpha   90.00
_cell.angle_beta   90.00
_cell.angle_gamma   90.00
#
_symmetry.space_group_name_H-M   'P 1'
#
loop_
_entity.id
_entity.type
_entity.pdbx_description
1 polymer ?
#
loop_
_entity_poly.entity_id
_entity_poly.type
_entity_poly.pdbx_seq_one_letter_code
_entity_poly.pdbx_strand_id
1 'polypeptide(L)'
;MTSTKRYNGVGKRISSNIWVHRTYASEHLTTHELNALELVDFQYDVVRLDLTTRDIALIRCEDFDGQHEPVIVETLNLSSGKRTTSNTNPLIYHHKWLFVTDEYAGFDVAAAKARSERWQLHSPRTRNFTSRIGRLNYWRDWLTSVGLEH
;
A
#
# COMPACT_ATOMS: atom_id res chain seq x y z
N MET A 1 5.42 15.95 14.50
CA MET A 1 5.94 14.95 13.54
C MET A 1 5.19 13.65 13.74
N THR A 2 4.28 13.27 12.83
CA THR A 2 3.69 11.92 12.87
C THR A 2 4.71 10.98 12.26
N SER A 3 5.42 10.25 13.12
CA SER A 3 6.36 9.23 12.68
C SER A 3 5.60 8.17 11.87
N THR A 4 6.02 7.96 10.61
CA THR A 4 5.51 6.89 9.76
C THR A 4 5.92 5.55 10.40
N LYS A 5 4.97 4.86 11.04
CA LYS A 5 5.20 3.59 11.75
C LYS A 5 4.16 2.55 11.33
N ARG A 6 4.55 1.27 11.48
CA ARG A 6 3.65 0.14 11.33
C ARG A 6 2.64 0.12 12.47
N TYR A 7 1.44 -0.40 12.20
CA TYR A 7 0.43 -0.65 13.21
C TYR A 7 0.62 -2.07 13.77
N ASN A 8 0.74 -2.21 15.09
CA ASN A 8 0.94 -3.52 15.76
C ASN A 8 2.04 -4.39 15.12
N GLY A 9 3.18 -3.80 14.77
CA GLY A 9 4.32 -4.53 14.22
C GLY A 9 4.32 -4.71 12.70
N VAL A 10 3.15 -4.83 12.04
CA VAL A 10 3.04 -4.94 10.57
C VAL A 10 1.76 -4.30 10.05
N GLY A 11 1.84 -3.59 8.94
CA GLY A 11 0.69 -2.95 8.30
C GLY A 11 0.71 -1.42 8.42
N LYS A 12 0.28 -0.75 7.36
CA LYS A 12 0.17 0.71 7.30
C LYS A 12 -1.23 1.13 7.73
N ARG A 13 -1.35 1.88 8.81
CA ARG A 13 -2.64 2.44 9.24
C ARG A 13 -2.84 3.88 8.75
N ILE A 14 -4.01 4.13 8.16
CA ILE A 14 -4.50 5.47 7.82
C ILE A 14 -5.97 5.53 8.25
N SER A 15 -6.27 6.37 9.26
CA SER A 15 -7.61 6.41 9.88
C SER A 15 -8.02 5.03 10.44
N SER A 16 -9.23 4.55 10.13
CA SER A 16 -9.75 3.21 10.45
C SER A 16 -9.13 2.10 9.59
N ASN A 17 -8.45 2.43 8.49
CA ASN A 17 -8.01 1.44 7.52
C ASN A 17 -6.57 0.99 7.79
N ILE A 18 -6.32 -0.31 7.63
CA ILE A 18 -4.99 -0.93 7.61
C ILE A 18 -4.77 -1.53 6.23
N TRP A 19 -3.58 -1.31 5.66
CA TRP A 19 -3.08 -2.03 4.50
C TRP A 19 -1.95 -2.94 4.92
N VAL A 20 -2.03 -4.21 4.56
CA VAL A 20 -1.05 -5.24 4.90
C VAL A 20 -0.82 -6.14 3.70
N HIS A 21 0.42 -6.60 3.51
CA HIS A 21 0.72 -7.59 2.48
C HIS A 21 0.06 -8.93 2.84
N ARG A 22 -0.39 -9.69 1.83
CA ARG A 22 -1.19 -10.91 2.00
C ARG A 22 -0.55 -11.94 2.93
N THR A 23 0.79 -12.05 2.93
CA THR A 23 1.56 -12.97 3.79
C THR A 23 1.34 -12.69 5.28
N TYR A 24 0.99 -11.46 5.64
CA TYR A 24 0.79 -11.02 7.01
C TYR A 24 -0.68 -10.68 7.30
N ALA A 25 -1.62 -11.12 6.44
CA ALA A 25 -3.04 -10.84 6.63
C ALA A 25 -3.58 -11.42 7.96
N SER A 26 -3.06 -12.56 8.40
CA SER A 26 -3.43 -13.22 9.66
C SER A 26 -3.11 -12.42 10.92
N GLU A 27 -2.26 -11.40 10.82
CA GLU A 27 -1.93 -10.52 11.95
C GLU A 27 -3.08 -9.55 12.29
N HIS A 28 -4.03 -9.34 11.37
CA HIS A 28 -5.15 -8.40 11.53
C HIS A 28 -6.54 -9.02 11.28
N LEU A 29 -6.59 -10.14 10.57
CA LEU A 29 -7.82 -10.85 10.24
C LEU A 29 -8.08 -12.00 11.22
N THR A 30 -9.36 -12.21 11.52
CA THR A 30 -9.86 -13.38 12.24
C THR A 30 -9.79 -14.62 11.34
N THR A 31 -9.85 -15.81 11.95
CA THR A 31 -9.93 -17.08 11.22
C THR A 31 -11.10 -17.10 10.24
N HIS A 32 -12.26 -16.53 10.61
CA HIS A 32 -13.43 -16.48 9.73
C HIS A 32 -13.18 -15.64 8.48
N GLU A 33 -12.56 -14.47 8.64
CA GLU A 33 -12.22 -13.59 7.52
C GLU A 33 -11.14 -14.22 6.62
N LEU A 34 -10.13 -14.87 7.19
CA LEU A 34 -9.10 -15.59 6.43
C LEU A 34 -9.72 -16.71 5.58
N ASN A 35 -10.59 -17.53 6.18
CA ASN A 35 -11.29 -18.58 5.44
C ASN A 35 -12.16 -17.99 4.32
N ALA A 36 -12.78 -16.83 4.54
CA ALA A 36 -13.53 -16.15 3.50
C ALA A 36 -12.62 -15.73 2.32
N LEU A 37 -11.36 -15.33 2.57
CA LEU A 37 -10.42 -14.98 1.51
C LEU A 37 -10.04 -16.19 0.64
N GLU A 38 -9.92 -17.38 1.23
CA GLU A 38 -9.59 -18.61 0.51
C GLU A 38 -10.66 -19.03 -0.51
N LEU A 39 -11.90 -18.57 -0.32
CA LEU A 39 -13.02 -18.84 -1.22
C LEU A 39 -13.11 -17.86 -2.39
N VAL A 40 -12.29 -16.80 -2.39
CA VAL A 40 -12.33 -15.75 -3.42
C VAL A 40 -11.37 -16.09 -4.55
N ASP A 41 -11.91 -16.25 -5.76
CA ASP A 41 -11.11 -16.32 -6.99
C ASP A 41 -10.66 -14.92 -7.42
N PHE A 42 -9.63 -14.41 -6.76
CA PHE A 42 -9.01 -13.13 -7.04
C PHE A 42 -7.54 -13.15 -6.59
N GLN A 43 -6.62 -12.85 -7.50
CA GLN A 43 -5.22 -12.68 -7.14
C GLN A 43 -5.01 -11.30 -6.51
N TYR A 44 -4.33 -11.24 -5.37
CA TYR A 44 -4.01 -10.00 -4.67
C TYR A 44 -2.67 -10.10 -3.95
N ASP A 45 -2.10 -8.94 -3.69
CA ASP A 45 -0.85 -8.74 -2.93
C ASP A 45 -1.13 -8.08 -1.60
N VAL A 46 -2.14 -7.20 -1.56
CA VAL A 46 -2.45 -6.37 -0.40
C VAL A 46 -3.89 -6.58 0.04
N VAL A 47 -4.08 -6.69 1.35
CA VAL A 47 -5.37 -6.64 2.02
C VAL A 47 -5.53 -5.26 2.64
N ARG A 48 -6.65 -4.60 2.35
CA ARG A 48 -7.11 -3.44 3.11
C ARG A 48 -8.25 -3.86 4.03
N LEU A 49 -8.11 -3.61 5.32
CA LEU A 49 -9.12 -3.86 6.35
C LEU A 49 -9.59 -2.54 6.96
N ASP A 50 -10.89 -2.30 7.00
CA ASP A 50 -11.46 -1.26 7.87
C ASP A 50 -11.68 -1.82 9.28
N LEU A 51 -11.00 -1.25 10.28
CA LEU A 51 -11.09 -1.70 11.68
C LEU A 51 -12.45 -1.43 12.32
N THR A 52 -13.24 -0.51 11.78
CA THR A 52 -14.55 -0.12 12.31
C THR A 52 -15.65 -0.99 11.74
N THR A 53 -15.69 -1.17 10.42
CA THR A 53 -16.76 -1.96 9.76
C THR A 53 -16.39 -3.41 9.51
N ARG A 54 -15.09 -3.76 9.63
CA ARG A 54 -14.52 -5.04 9.20
C ARG A 54 -14.65 -5.29 7.69
N ASP A 55 -14.89 -4.25 6.89
CA ASP A 55 -14.87 -4.36 5.44
C ASP A 55 -13.46 -4.66 4.93
N ILE A 56 -13.37 -5.65 4.05
CA ILE A 56 -12.12 -6.07 3.41
C ILE A 56 -12.13 -5.70 1.93
N ALA A 57 -11.00 -5.17 1.46
CA ALA A 57 -10.70 -5.07 0.03
C ALA A 57 -9.41 -5.80 -0.31
N LEU A 58 -9.45 -6.61 -1.36
CA LEU A 58 -8.30 -7.30 -1.94
C LEU A 58 -7.76 -6.46 -3.09
N ILE A 59 -6.44 -6.26 -3.11
CA ILE A 59 -5.79 -5.31 -4.01
C ILE A 59 -4.62 -6.00 -4.72
N ARG A 60 -4.67 -5.98 -6.05
CA ARG A 60 -3.62 -6.48 -6.93
C ARG A 60 -2.75 -5.34 -7.42
N CYS A 61 -1.44 -5.56 -7.39
CA CYS A 61 -0.43 -4.64 -7.89
C CYS A 61 0.25 -5.19 -9.16
N GLU A 62 0.90 -4.32 -9.93
CA GLU A 62 1.60 -4.72 -11.17
C GLU A 62 2.88 -5.51 -10.90
N ASP A 63 3.55 -5.25 -9.77
CA ASP A 63 4.67 -6.02 -9.22
C ASP A 63 4.99 -5.43 -7.83
N PHE A 64 4.40 -6.02 -6.77
CA PHE A 64 4.52 -5.46 -5.41
C PHE A 64 5.97 -5.49 -4.91
N ASP A 65 6.72 -6.52 -5.26
CA ASP A 65 8.06 -6.77 -4.74
C ASP A 65 9.14 -6.02 -5.52
N GLY A 66 9.06 -5.99 -6.86
CA GLY A 66 10.07 -5.35 -7.69
C GLY A 66 9.95 -3.83 -7.80
N GLN A 67 8.77 -3.23 -7.62
CA GLN A 67 8.58 -1.78 -7.78
C GLN A 67 8.80 -0.99 -6.50
N HIS A 68 9.48 0.16 -6.56
CA HIS A 68 9.60 1.07 -5.41
C HIS A 68 8.24 1.60 -4.96
N GLU A 69 7.42 2.05 -5.91
CA GLU A 69 6.03 2.44 -5.70
C GLU A 69 5.09 1.59 -6.58
N PRO A 70 4.64 0.42 -6.07
CA PRO A 70 3.78 -0.50 -6.81
C PRO A 70 2.49 0.17 -7.29
N VAL A 71 2.17 -0.06 -8.57
CA VAL A 71 0.93 0.42 -9.20
C VAL A 71 -0.22 -0.49 -8.80
N ILE A 72 -1.31 0.10 -8.30
CA ILE A 72 -2.56 -0.62 -8.03
C ILE A 72 -3.26 -0.87 -9.36
N VAL A 73 -3.43 -2.14 -9.72
CA VAL A 73 -4.06 -2.59 -10.97
C VAL A 73 -5.55 -2.83 -10.78
N GLU A 74 -5.91 -3.50 -9.68
CA GLU A 74 -7.29 -3.90 -9.46
C GLU A 74 -7.60 -3.97 -7.96
N THR A 75 -8.84 -3.64 -7.61
CA THR A 75 -9.35 -3.75 -6.25
C THR A 75 -10.70 -4.43 -6.27
N LEU A 76 -10.88 -5.43 -5.41
CA LEU A 76 -12.14 -6.10 -5.14
C LEU A 76 -12.57 -5.80 -3.69
N ASN A 77 -13.70 -5.14 -3.49
CA ASN A 77 -14.31 -5.00 -2.17
C ASN A 77 -15.20 -6.21 -1.87
N LEU A 78 -14.96 -6.91 -0.77
CA LEU A 78 -15.62 -8.21 -0.50
C LEU A 78 -17.09 -8.07 -0.11
N SER A 79 -17.47 -7.05 0.67
CA SER A 79 -18.85 -6.89 1.10
C SER A 79 -19.79 -6.48 -0.03
N SER A 80 -19.31 -5.65 -0.97
CA SER A 80 -20.10 -5.22 -2.13
C SER A 80 -19.89 -6.05 -3.40
N GLY A 81 -18.85 -6.88 -3.46
CA GLY A 81 -18.39 -7.54 -4.69
C GLY A 81 -17.86 -6.58 -5.76
N LYS A 82 -17.75 -5.28 -5.47
CA LYS A 82 -17.37 -4.26 -6.46
C LYS A 82 -15.91 -4.42 -6.85
N ARG A 83 -15.67 -4.61 -8.15
CA ARG A 83 -14.35 -4.56 -8.78
C ARG A 83 -14.08 -3.17 -9.36
N THR A 84 -12.86 -2.67 -9.17
CA THR A 84 -12.38 -1.41 -9.76
C THR A 84 -11.01 -1.66 -10.36
N THR A 85 -10.85 -1.36 -11.65
CA THR A 85 -9.58 -1.43 -12.36
C THR A 85 -8.92 -0.06 -12.45
N SER A 86 -7.61 -0.07 -12.61
CA SER A 86 -6.80 1.14 -12.80
C SER A 86 -7.14 1.86 -14.10
N ASN A 87 -6.97 3.19 -14.10
CA ASN A 87 -7.15 4.05 -15.27
C ASN A 87 -5.79 4.55 -15.80
N THR A 88 -5.82 5.51 -16.74
CA THR A 88 -4.62 6.11 -17.36
C THR A 88 -3.69 6.87 -16.39
N ASN A 89 -4.14 7.17 -15.17
CA ASN A 89 -3.32 7.78 -14.11
C ASN A 89 -3.55 7.01 -12.78
N PRO A 90 -2.99 5.81 -12.69
CA PRO A 90 -3.31 4.86 -11.64
C PRO A 90 -2.78 5.32 -10.28
N LEU A 91 -3.29 4.68 -9.23
CA LEU A 91 -2.81 4.88 -7.88
C LEU A 91 -1.57 4.03 -7.62
N ILE A 92 -0.68 4.53 -6.76
CA ILE A 92 0.54 3.84 -6.33
C ILE A 92 0.65 3.76 -4.80
N TYR A 93 1.39 2.78 -4.31
CA TYR A 93 1.74 2.69 -2.90
C TYR A 93 3.05 3.39 -2.57
N HIS A 94 2.97 4.33 -1.63
CA HIS A 94 4.14 4.88 -0.95
C HIS A 94 4.35 4.16 0.36
N HIS A 95 5.59 4.04 0.78
CA HIS A 95 5.96 3.38 2.04
C HIS A 95 5.50 1.92 2.09
N LYS A 96 5.70 1.16 0.99
CA LYS A 96 5.34 -0.27 0.93
C LYS A 96 6.00 -1.10 2.04
N TRP A 97 7.16 -0.66 2.53
CA TRP A 97 7.87 -1.25 3.67
C TRP A 97 7.03 -1.32 4.96
N LEU A 98 5.97 -0.53 5.09
CA LEU A 98 5.04 -0.61 6.23
C LEU A 98 4.09 -1.80 6.17
N PHE A 99 3.91 -2.41 5.00
CA PHE A 99 2.91 -3.45 4.76
C PHE A 99 3.42 -4.84 5.17
N VAL A 100 4.71 -4.94 5.46
CA VAL A 100 5.48 -6.17 5.73
C VAL A 100 6.36 -5.97 6.98
N THR A 101 6.94 -7.04 7.52
CA THR A 101 7.94 -6.95 8.61
C THR A 101 9.32 -6.55 8.06
N ASP A 102 10.31 -6.33 8.93
CA ASP A 102 11.67 -5.98 8.48
C ASP A 102 12.41 -7.16 7.84
N GLU A 103 11.99 -8.38 8.15
CA GLU A 103 12.56 -9.65 7.67
C GLU A 103 11.88 -10.15 6.39
N TYR A 104 11.03 -9.35 5.76
CA TYR A 104 10.31 -9.77 4.56
C TYR A 104 11.26 -10.05 3.39
N ALA A 105 11.18 -11.26 2.84
CA ALA A 105 12.10 -11.73 1.81
C ALA A 105 11.79 -11.22 0.38
N GLY A 106 10.62 -10.62 0.16
CA GLY A 106 10.20 -10.19 -1.19
C GLY A 106 10.98 -8.99 -1.72
N PHE A 107 11.49 -8.11 -0.85
CA PHE A 107 12.35 -6.98 -1.23
C PHE A 107 13.19 -6.48 -0.05
N ASP A 108 14.21 -5.67 -0.32
CA ASP A 108 15.00 -5.01 0.72
C ASP A 108 14.18 -3.92 1.43
N VAL A 109 13.66 -4.28 2.61
CA VAL A 109 12.83 -3.40 3.45
C VAL A 109 13.59 -2.17 3.93
N ALA A 110 14.88 -2.31 4.24
CA ALA A 110 15.73 -1.21 4.67
C ALA A 110 15.94 -0.22 3.52
N ALA A 111 16.22 -0.70 2.31
CA ALA A 111 16.33 0.13 1.12
C ALA A 111 15.00 0.84 0.78
N ALA A 112 13.86 0.17 0.90
CA ALA A 112 12.55 0.78 0.69
C ALA A 112 12.22 1.87 1.73
N LYS A 113 12.69 1.71 2.97
CA LYS A 113 12.60 2.74 4.00
C LYS A 113 13.53 3.91 3.71
N ALA A 114 14.78 3.67 3.32
CA ALA A 114 15.72 4.72 2.91
C ALA A 114 15.22 5.51 1.69
N ARG A 115 14.62 4.83 0.70
CA ARG A 115 13.94 5.47 -0.44
C ARG A 115 12.85 6.43 0.03
N SER A 116 12.05 5.99 1.00
CA SER A 116 10.99 6.78 1.61
C SER A 116 11.52 8.03 2.31
N GLU A 117 12.56 7.87 3.12
CA GLU A 117 13.21 8.97 3.84
C GLU A 117 13.82 9.99 2.86
N ARG A 118 14.50 9.51 1.81
CA ARG A 118 15.13 10.35 0.78
C ARG A 118 14.13 11.29 0.14
N TRP A 119 13.00 10.81 -0.38
CA TRP A 119 12.03 11.71 -1.01
C TRP A 119 11.28 12.58 0.02
N GLN A 120 11.09 12.11 1.26
CA GLN A 120 10.45 12.89 2.32
C GLN A 120 11.24 14.14 2.72
N LEU A 121 12.55 14.19 2.44
CA LEU A 121 13.39 15.39 2.63
C LEU A 121 13.04 16.50 1.63
N HIS A 122 12.60 16.15 0.43
CA HIS A 122 12.20 17.10 -0.63
C HIS A 122 10.69 17.40 -0.61
N SER A 123 9.90 16.62 0.13
CA SER A 123 8.46 16.80 0.23
C SER A 123 8.12 18.15 0.86
N PRO A 124 7.29 18.99 0.21
CA PRO A 124 6.82 20.25 0.80
C PRO A 124 5.82 20.02 1.93
N ARG A 125 5.36 18.78 2.15
CA ARG A 125 4.42 18.37 3.23
C ARG A 125 3.12 19.18 3.28
N THR A 126 2.74 19.83 2.19
CA THR A 126 1.47 20.56 2.09
C THR A 126 0.33 19.60 1.77
N ARG A 127 -0.89 19.98 2.16
CA ARG A 127 -2.11 19.22 1.82
C ARG A 127 -2.27 19.03 0.31
N ASN A 128 -1.90 20.04 -0.48
CA ASN A 128 -1.97 19.99 -1.94
C ASN A 128 -1.01 18.96 -2.54
N PHE A 129 0.17 18.80 -1.94
CA PHE A 129 1.12 17.77 -2.34
C PHE A 129 0.61 16.39 -1.93
N THR A 130 0.30 16.20 -0.64
CA THR A 130 -0.06 14.88 -0.08
C THR A 130 -1.35 14.30 -0.67
N SER A 131 -2.28 15.13 -1.15
CA SER A 131 -3.49 14.66 -1.84
C SER A 131 -3.23 14.16 -3.28
N ARG A 132 -2.07 14.49 -3.87
CA ARG A 132 -1.74 14.19 -5.28
C ARG A 132 -0.67 13.12 -5.44
N ILE A 133 0.24 12.96 -4.48
CA ILE A 133 1.37 12.01 -4.59
C ILE A 133 0.94 10.59 -4.90
N GLY A 134 -0.24 10.16 -4.45
CA GLY A 134 -0.77 8.84 -4.75
C GLY A 134 -0.99 8.53 -6.23
N ARG A 135 -0.89 9.52 -7.13
CA ARG A 135 -1.11 9.36 -8.58
C ARG A 135 0.22 9.20 -9.31
N LEU A 136 0.33 8.15 -10.11
CA LEU A 136 1.58 7.77 -10.79
C LEU A 136 2.21 8.91 -11.61
N ASN A 137 1.42 9.61 -12.43
CA ASN A 137 1.96 10.65 -13.30
C ASN A 137 2.50 11.82 -12.48
N TYR A 138 1.71 12.28 -11.49
CA TYR A 138 2.14 13.35 -10.60
C TYR A 138 3.39 12.97 -9.79
N TRP A 139 3.46 11.72 -9.33
CA TRP A 139 4.60 11.20 -8.60
C TRP A 139 5.88 11.22 -9.44
N ARG A 140 5.82 10.70 -10.66
CA ARG A 140 6.95 10.69 -11.61
C ARG A 140 7.43 12.09 -11.96
N ASP A 141 6.50 12.99 -12.31
CA ASP A 141 6.82 14.38 -12.63
C ASP A 141 7.50 15.07 -11.44
N TRP A 142 6.98 14.84 -10.24
CA TRP A 142 7.55 15.42 -9.03
C TRP A 142 8.94 14.85 -8.71
N LEU A 143 9.13 13.52 -8.76
CA LEU A 143 10.46 12.90 -8.55
C LEU A 143 11.51 13.47 -9.51
N THR A 144 11.13 13.64 -10.78
CA THR A 144 11.96 14.29 -11.80
C THR A 144 12.33 15.72 -11.38
N SER A 145 11.36 16.51 -10.95
CA SER A 145 11.58 17.91 -10.53
C SER A 145 12.53 18.08 -9.34
N VAL A 146 12.75 17.02 -8.55
CA VAL A 146 13.64 17.03 -7.38
C VAL A 146 14.88 16.15 -7.55
N GLY A 147 15.14 15.63 -8.76
CA GLY A 147 16.34 14.82 -9.07
C GLY A 147 16.37 13.46 -8.38
N LEU A 148 15.20 12.82 -8.22
CA LEU A 148 15.03 11.52 -7.56
C LEU A 148 14.46 10.44 -8.49
N GLU A 149 14.62 10.61 -9.80
CA GLU A 149 14.28 9.60 -10.81
C GLU A 149 15.23 8.41 -10.70
N HIS A 150 14.70 7.22 -10.38
CA HIS A 150 15.34 5.90 -10.49
C HIS A 150 14.22 4.86 -10.45
#